data_AF-A0A2N2Y041-F1
#
_entry.id   AF-A0A2N2Y041-F1
#
_cell.length_a   1.000
_cell.length_b   1.000
_cell.length_c   1.000
_cell.angle_alpha   90.00
_cell.angle_beta   90.00
_cell.angle_gamma   90.00
#
_symmetry.space_group_name_H-M   'P 1'
#
loop_
_entity.id
_entity.type
_entity.pdbx_description
1 polymer ?
#
loop_
_entity_poly.entity_id
_entity_poly.type
_entity_poly.pdbx_seq_one_letter_code
_entity_poly.pdbx_strand_id
1 'polypeptide(L)'
;MNEELIEKVKQILTEWNPLGDYASEVEDLNNYETEAIDILFYLNKKSSVERINKVMVEIVSDAFGLLDDFEDTLQYAEKIKKSLNE
;
A
#
# COMPACT_ATOMS: atom_id res chain seq x y z
N MET A 1 -2.73 -15.82 -5.48
CA MET A 1 -2.55 -14.37 -5.68
C MET A 1 -1.35 -14.18 -6.59
N ASN A 2 -1.30 -13.14 -7.43
CA ASN A 2 -0.17 -12.97 -8.36
C ASN A 2 1.05 -12.40 -7.60
N GLU A 3 2.12 -13.18 -7.47
CA GLU A 3 3.36 -12.77 -6.78
C GLU A 3 4.00 -11.51 -7.40
N GLU A 4 3.93 -11.35 -8.73
CA GLU A 4 4.45 -10.16 -9.41
C GLU A 4 3.67 -8.90 -9.01
N LEU A 5 2.36 -9.04 -8.82
CA LEU A 5 1.49 -7.93 -8.40
C LEU A 5 1.75 -7.56 -6.94
N ILE A 6 1.97 -8.55 -6.07
CA ILE A 6 2.36 -8.30 -4.67
C ILE A 6 3.67 -7.52 -4.64
N GLU A 7 4.68 -7.96 -5.40
CA GLU A 7 5.98 -7.29 -5.44
C GLU A 7 5.89 -5.84 -5.96
N LYS A 8 5.05 -5.58 -6.98
CA LYS A 8 4.79 -4.20 -7.45
C LYS A 8 4.17 -3.33 -6.35
N VAL A 9 3.20 -3.86 -5.61
CA VAL A 9 2.56 -3.11 -4.52
C VAL A 9 3.55 -2.87 -3.37
N LYS A 10 4.37 -3.87 -2.99
CA LYS A 10 5.45 -3.72 -1.99
C LYS A 10 6.41 -2.58 -2.36
N GLN A 11 6.83 -2.51 -3.62
CA GLN A 11 7.69 -1.44 -4.10
C GLN A 11 7.02 -0.06 -4.00
N ILE A 12 5.73 0.04 -4.33
CA ILE A 12 4.96 1.28 -4.20
C ILE A 12 4.87 1.72 -2.73
N LEU A 13 4.58 0.79 -1.81
CA LEU A 13 4.53 1.09 -0.37
C LEU A 13 5.90 1.49 0.19
N THR A 14 6.97 0.86 -0.30
CA THR A 14 8.34 1.21 0.04
C THR A 14 8.72 2.60 -0.47
N GLU A 15 8.28 2.97 -1.68
CA GLU A 15 8.48 4.31 -2.23
C GLU A 15 7.67 5.38 -1.47
N TRP A 16 6.45 5.03 -1.06
CA TRP A 16 5.63 5.90 -0.21
C TRP A 16 6.26 6.09 1.17
N ASN A 17 6.81 5.02 1.74
CA ASN A 17 7.40 4.97 3.06
C ASN A 17 6.56 5.67 4.15
N PRO A 18 5.34 5.16 4.44
CA PRO A 18 4.43 5.76 5.42
C PRO A 18 5.02 5.86 6.84
N LEU A 19 6.04 5.05 7.15
CA LEU A 19 6.75 5.06 8.42
C LEU A 19 7.90 6.07 8.49
N GLY A 20 8.29 6.68 7.37
CA GLY A 20 9.44 7.59 7.32
C GLY A 20 10.71 6.94 7.86
N ASP A 21 11.42 7.63 8.75
CA ASP A 21 12.66 7.14 9.37
C ASP A 21 12.42 5.92 10.28
N TYR A 22 11.21 5.77 10.83
CA TYR A 22 10.85 4.66 11.72
C TYR A 22 10.82 3.31 10.99
N ALA A 23 10.74 3.30 9.65
CA ALA A 23 10.81 2.07 8.86
C ALA A 23 12.07 1.24 9.16
N SER A 24 13.19 1.91 9.50
CA SER A 24 14.45 1.24 9.84
C SER A 24 14.46 0.59 11.23
N GLU A 25 13.50 0.95 12.09
CA GLU A 25 13.38 0.46 13.46
C GLU A 25 12.40 -0.72 13.59
N VAL A 26 11.62 -1.00 12.54
CA VAL A 26 10.67 -2.13 12.48
C VAL A 26 11.38 -3.37 11.94
N GLU A 27 11.87 -4.24 12.84
CA GLU A 27 12.61 -5.46 12.49
C GLU A 27 11.85 -6.39 11.53
N ASP A 28 10.52 -6.42 11.60
CA ASP A 28 9.65 -7.33 10.86
C ASP A 28 8.87 -6.65 9.72
N LEU A 29 9.27 -5.45 9.29
CA LEU A 29 8.57 -4.68 8.25
C LEU A 29 8.38 -5.46 6.94
N ASN A 30 9.31 -6.36 6.63
CA ASN A 30 9.31 -7.20 5.43
C ASN A 30 8.91 -6.47 4.13
N ASN A 31 9.38 -5.22 3.96
CA ASN A 31 9.03 -4.34 2.84
C ASN A 31 7.52 -4.26 2.56
N TYR A 32 6.71 -4.20 3.61
CA TYR A 32 5.26 -4.06 3.55
C TYR A 32 4.53 -5.25 2.87
N GLU A 33 5.08 -6.46 2.96
CA GLU A 33 4.49 -7.63 2.28
C GLU A 33 3.09 -7.99 2.77
N THR A 34 2.89 -7.98 4.09
CA THR A 34 1.58 -8.24 4.68
C THR A 34 0.56 -7.20 4.23
N GLU A 35 0.93 -5.92 4.25
CA GLU A 35 0.05 -4.82 3.87
C GLU A 35 -0.26 -4.87 2.36
N ALA A 36 0.72 -5.20 1.53
CA ALA A 36 0.51 -5.37 0.09
C ALA A 36 -0.49 -6.49 -0.21
N ILE A 37 -0.40 -7.62 0.52
CA ILE A 37 -1.33 -8.74 0.42
C ILE A 37 -2.75 -8.30 0.81
N ASP A 38 -2.90 -7.63 1.94
CA ASP A 38 -4.19 -7.19 2.44
C ASP A 38 -4.83 -6.14 1.52
N ILE A 39 -4.05 -5.19 1.00
CA ILE A 39 -4.52 -4.20 0.03
C ILE A 39 -5.09 -4.90 -1.20
N LEU A 40 -4.36 -5.87 -1.75
CA LEU A 40 -4.80 -6.61 -2.94
C LEU A 40 -6.02 -7.48 -2.66
N PHE A 41 -6.20 -7.97 -1.43
CA PHE A 41 -7.38 -8.74 -1.04
C PHE A 41 -8.68 -7.93 -1.17
N TYR A 42 -8.66 -6.63 -0.85
CA TYR A 42 -9.85 -5.76 -0.90
C TYR A 42 -10.10 -5.08 -2.25
N LEU A 43 -9.16 -5.23 -3.19
CA LEU A 43 -9.16 -4.55 -4.48
C LEU A 43 -9.40 -5.50 -5.65
N ASN A 44 -9.85 -4.91 -6.75
CA ASN A 44 -10.00 -5.60 -8.03
C ASN A 44 -9.85 -4.58 -9.18
N LYS A 45 -9.75 -5.07 -10.43
CA LYS A 45 -9.56 -4.23 -11.62
C LYS A 45 -10.58 -3.09 -11.79
N LYS A 46 -11.79 -3.19 -11.20
CA LYS A 46 -12.85 -2.16 -11.27
C LYS A 46 -12.75 -1.10 -10.16
N SER A 47 -11.89 -1.28 -9.17
CA SER A 47 -11.74 -0.33 -8.05
C SER A 47 -11.29 1.03 -8.57
N SER A 48 -11.91 2.12 -8.13
CA SER A 48 -11.49 3.48 -8.48
C SER A 48 -10.21 3.86 -7.73
N VAL A 49 -9.52 4.91 -8.18
CA VAL A 49 -8.30 5.40 -7.51
C VAL A 49 -8.61 5.83 -6.07
N GLU A 50 -9.76 6.47 -5.84
CA GLU A 50 -10.19 6.90 -4.50
C GLU A 50 -10.44 5.71 -3.58
N ARG A 51 -11.06 4.63 -4.10
CA ARG A 51 -11.23 3.39 -3.32
C ARG A 51 -9.88 2.76 -2.98
N ILE A 52 -8.97 2.71 -3.94
CA ILE A 52 -7.62 2.16 -3.74
C ILE A 52 -6.88 2.98 -2.68
N ASN A 53 -6.93 4.30 -2.78
CA ASN A 53 -6.30 5.20 -1.82
C ASN A 53 -6.83 4.97 -0.40
N LYS A 54 -8.16 4.89 -0.26
CA LYS A 54 -8.79 4.66 1.03
C LYS A 54 -8.35 3.33 1.66
N VAL A 55 -8.43 2.23 0.90
CA VAL A 55 -8.03 0.89 1.38
C VAL A 55 -6.55 0.85 1.75
N MET A 56 -5.70 1.46 0.92
CA MET A 56 -4.25 1.53 1.15
C MET A 56 -3.91 2.28 2.43
N VAL A 57 -4.52 3.45 2.64
CA VAL A 57 -4.35 4.25 3.86
C VAL A 57 -4.86 3.49 5.09
N GLU A 58 -6.08 2.96 5.05
CA GLU A 58 -6.67 2.24 6.18
C GLU A 58 -5.78 1.06 6.63
N ILE A 59 -5.30 0.23 5.69
CA ILE A 59 -4.49 -0.95 6.01
C ILE A 59 -3.14 -0.56 6.61
N VAL A 60 -2.47 0.43 6.04
CA VAL A 60 -1.18 0.88 6.54
C VAL A 60 -1.32 1.56 7.90
N SER A 61 -2.35 2.40 8.08
CA SER A 61 -2.63 3.02 9.38
C SER A 61 -2.93 1.98 10.45
N ASP A 62 -3.76 0.99 10.15
CA ASP A 62 -4.12 -0.08 11.08
C ASP A 62 -2.90 -0.95 11.44
N ALA A 63 -2.05 -1.27 10.46
CA ALA A 63 -0.85 -2.09 10.67
C ALA A 63 0.16 -1.42 11.61
N PHE A 64 0.30 -0.10 11.52
CA PHE A 64 1.37 0.64 12.21
C PHE A 64 0.88 1.61 13.29
N GLY A 65 -0.43 1.66 13.55
CA GLY A 65 -1.02 2.59 14.51
C GLY A 65 -0.84 4.06 14.14
N LEU A 66 -0.80 4.38 12.85
CA LEU A 66 -0.66 5.75 12.35
C LEU A 66 -2.01 6.47 12.34
N LEU A 67 -1.98 7.80 12.42
CA LEU A 67 -3.17 8.61 12.18
C LEU A 67 -3.38 8.71 10.66
N ASP A 68 -4.63 8.60 10.20
CA ASP A 68 -5.07 8.69 8.79
C ASP A 68 -4.89 10.08 8.15
N ASP A 69 -3.83 10.81 8.50
CA ASP A 69 -3.54 12.16 8.02
C ASP A 69 -2.43 12.14 6.95
N PHE A 70 -2.55 11.23 5.99
CA PHE A 70 -1.61 11.18 4.89
C PHE A 70 -2.01 12.16 3.79
N GLU A 71 -1.21 13.22 3.63
CA GLU A 71 -1.27 14.08 2.46
C GLU A 71 -0.60 13.41 1.25
N ASP A 72 -1.04 13.76 0.03
CA ASP A 72 -0.41 13.35 -1.23
C ASP A 72 -0.28 11.83 -1.51
N THR A 73 -1.22 11.01 -1.02
CA THR A 73 -1.21 9.55 -1.24
C THR A 73 -1.83 9.08 -2.56
N LEU A 74 -2.61 9.93 -3.22
CA LEU A 74 -3.34 9.59 -4.45
C LEU A 74 -2.42 9.09 -5.57
N GLN A 75 -1.21 9.65 -5.68
CA GLN A 75 -0.22 9.23 -6.67
C GLN A 75 0.20 7.75 -6.51
N TYR A 76 0.24 7.22 -5.28
CA TYR A 76 0.57 5.82 -5.02
C TYR A 76 -0.64 4.92 -5.35
N ALA A 77 -1.86 5.39 -5.06
CA ALA A 77 -3.08 4.70 -5.48
C ALA A 77 -3.20 4.60 -7.01
N GLU A 78 -2.78 5.62 -7.76
CA GLU A 78 -2.70 5.57 -9.22
C GLU A 78 -1.72 4.51 -9.74
N LYS A 79 -0.55 4.39 -9.10
CA LYS A 79 0.44 3.35 -9.44
C LYS A 79 -0.14 1.95 -9.20
N ILE A 80 -0.79 1.72 -8.06
CA ILE A 80 -1.45 0.44 -7.76
C ILE A 80 -2.56 0.15 -8.79
N LYS A 81 -3.37 1.16 -9.13
CA LYS A 81 -4.41 1.03 -10.16
C LYS A 81 -3.84 0.60 -11.51
N LYS A 82 -2.69 1.15 -11.90
CA LYS A 82 -1.99 0.76 -13.12
C LYS A 82 -1.53 -0.69 -13.05
N SER A 83 -0.90 -1.12 -11.95
CA SER A 83 -0.46 -2.51 -11.75
C SER A 83 -1.62 -3.52 -11.77
N LEU A 84 -2.81 -3.14 -11.30
CA LEU A 84 -4.01 -4.00 -11.38
C LEU A 84 -4.49 -4.24 -12.82
N ASN A 85 -4.18 -3.34 -13.75
CA ASN A 85 -4.66 -3.39 -15.13
C ASN A 85 -3.68 -4.06 -16.10
N GLU A 86 -2.44 -4.27 -15.68
CA GLU A 86 -1.48 -5.16 -16.34
C GLU A 86 -1.96 -6.63 -16.29
#